data_AF-A0A1V5Q2K4-F1
#
_entry.id   AF-A0A1V5Q2K4-F1
#
_cell.length_a   1.000
_cell.length_b   1.000
_cell.length_c   1.000
_cell.angle_alpha   90.00
_cell.angle_beta   90.00
_cell.angle_gamma   90.00
#
_symmetry.space_group_name_H-M   'P 1'
#
loop_
_entity.id
_entity.type
_entity.pdbx_description
1 polymer ?
#
loop_
_entity_poly.entity_id
_entity_poly.type
_entity_poly.pdbx_seq_one_letter_code
_entity_poly.pdbx_strand_id
1 'polypeptide(L)'
;MSFEKWVCLINFRDNRIYIANPIYILRKMFYYYLSPSEILKFDADDLFYYSSHKIMKRGGHYFAADYGSQVNILNRHGIKSYAVEGRDYFFLNGDILDFRSSNLDIVNHYAGVTKEVHRGKTVYRVRIHINGNYIVGDYPDEITAAIAYNKAADTLAAKGFEKSFVRNDIADISEEEMRRIYSEIKISSKIIRY
;
A
#
# COMPACT_ATOMS: atom_id res chain seq x y z
N MET A 1 0.12 9.34 -36.60
CA MET A 1 0.70 8.40 -35.61
C MET A 1 0.45 8.98 -34.23
N SER A 2 -0.08 8.19 -33.29
CA SER A 2 -0.33 8.68 -31.92
C SER A 2 0.96 8.71 -31.10
N PHE A 3 0.98 9.57 -30.07
CA PHE A 3 2.10 9.66 -29.13
C PHE A 3 2.39 8.31 -28.44
N GLU A 4 1.35 7.60 -27.98
CA GLU A 4 1.50 6.27 -27.38
C GLU A 4 2.25 5.31 -28.33
N LYS A 5 1.85 5.27 -29.61
CA LYS A 5 2.48 4.38 -30.60
C LYS A 5 3.93 4.77 -30.86
N TRP A 6 4.25 6.06 -30.83
CA TRP A 6 5.62 6.54 -30.96
C TRP A 6 6.50 6.00 -29.82
N VAL A 7 6.03 6.08 -28.56
CA VAL A 7 6.75 5.52 -27.40
C VAL A 7 7.01 4.02 -27.57
N CYS A 8 5.98 3.25 -27.94
CA CYS A 8 6.12 1.80 -28.17
C CYS A 8 7.18 1.46 -29.24
N LEU A 9 7.22 2.23 -30.33
CA LEU A 9 8.16 2.01 -31.43
C LEU A 9 9.59 2.43 -31.05
N ILE A 10 9.75 3.50 -30.27
CA ILE A 10 11.04 3.91 -29.73
C ILE A 10 11.58 2.83 -28.77
N ASN A 11 10.74 2.31 -27.87
CA ASN A 11 11.13 1.20 -27.00
C ASN A 11 11.54 -0.04 -27.81
N PHE A 12 10.79 -0.38 -28.87
CA PHE A 12 11.15 -1.51 -29.73
C PHE A 12 12.47 -1.29 -30.47
N ARG A 13 12.75 -0.07 -30.96
CA ARG A 13 14.02 0.28 -31.60
C ARG A 13 15.20 0.10 -30.65
N ASP A 14 15.07 0.65 -29.44
CA ASP A 14 16.19 0.77 -28.49
C ASP A 14 16.37 -0.50 -27.65
N ASN A 15 15.27 -1.10 -27.20
CA ASN A 15 15.27 -2.25 -26.29
C ASN A 15 14.90 -3.58 -26.96
N ARG A 16 14.54 -3.58 -28.26
CA ARG A 16 14.15 -4.79 -29.04
C ARG A 16 12.93 -5.54 -28.50
N ILE A 17 12.15 -4.89 -27.64
CA ILE A 17 10.93 -5.45 -27.04
C ILE A 17 9.75 -4.56 -27.42
N TYR A 18 8.73 -5.14 -28.02
CA TYR A 18 7.48 -4.44 -28.31
C TYR A 18 6.53 -4.58 -27.13
N ILE A 19 6.05 -3.45 -26.61
CA ILE A 19 5.02 -3.39 -25.56
C ILE A 19 3.88 -2.54 -26.11
N ALA A 20 2.64 -3.04 -25.99
CA ALA A 20 1.46 -2.36 -26.52
C ALA A 20 1.11 -1.08 -25.73
N ASN A 21 1.41 -1.06 -24.43
CA ASN A 21 1.32 0.13 -23.60
C ASN A 21 2.51 1.08 -23.83
N PRO A 22 2.35 2.40 -23.60
CA PRO A 22 3.36 3.43 -23.88
C PRO A 22 4.50 3.40 -22.85
N ILE A 23 5.25 2.30 -22.83
CA ILE A 23 6.34 2.00 -21.90
C ILE A 23 7.68 2.18 -22.59
N TYR A 24 8.63 2.81 -21.90
CA TYR A 24 10.04 2.85 -22.27
C TYR A 24 10.90 2.23 -21.17
N ILE A 25 11.59 1.14 -21.50
CA ILE A 25 12.39 0.35 -20.56
C ILE A 25 13.75 1.03 -20.32
N LEU A 26 14.17 1.04 -19.05
CA LEU A 26 15.51 1.39 -18.60
C LEU A 26 16.11 0.21 -17.81
N ARG A 27 17.37 0.30 -17.38
CA ARG A 27 18.10 -0.84 -16.78
C ARG A 27 17.46 -1.43 -15.51
N LYS A 28 16.88 -0.59 -14.64
CA LYS A 28 16.31 -1.01 -13.33
C LYS A 28 14.89 -0.47 -13.08
N MET A 29 14.33 0.20 -14.07
CA MET A 29 13.04 0.88 -13.97
C MET A 29 12.47 1.03 -15.37
N PHE A 30 11.26 1.54 -15.48
CA PHE A 30 10.72 1.96 -16.76
C PHE A 30 9.84 3.20 -16.60
N TYR A 31 9.64 3.88 -17.71
CA TYR A 31 8.70 4.99 -17.80
C TYR A 31 7.40 4.52 -18.44
N TYR A 32 6.29 4.96 -17.88
CA TYR A 32 4.96 4.83 -18.48
C TYR A 32 4.46 6.23 -18.85
N TYR A 33 4.29 6.47 -20.15
CA TYR A 33 3.91 7.77 -20.67
C TYR A 33 2.39 7.88 -20.83
N LEU A 34 1.75 8.71 -20.01
CA LEU A 34 0.34 9.10 -20.23
C LEU A 34 0.23 10.25 -21.23
N SER A 35 1.22 11.15 -21.21
CA SER A 35 1.39 12.25 -22.16
C SER A 35 2.88 12.64 -22.23
N PRO A 36 3.29 13.54 -23.14
CA PRO A 36 4.69 13.99 -23.19
C PRO A 36 5.22 14.60 -21.88
N SER A 37 4.33 15.17 -21.05
CA SER A 37 4.67 15.81 -19.78
C SER A 37 4.30 15.00 -18.54
N GLU A 38 3.56 13.90 -18.70
CA GLU A 38 3.06 13.09 -17.59
C GLU A 38 3.63 11.67 -17.69
N ILE A 39 4.69 11.44 -16.92
CA ILE A 39 5.54 10.24 -17.01
C ILE A 39 5.60 9.59 -15.64
N LEU A 40 4.92 8.45 -15.51
CA LEU A 40 4.98 7.62 -14.31
C LEU A 40 6.25 6.76 -14.34
N LYS A 41 6.88 6.56 -13.19
CA LYS A 41 8.13 5.80 -13.06
C LYS A 41 7.89 4.64 -12.11
N PHE A 42 8.32 3.45 -12.51
CA PHE A 42 8.07 2.20 -11.78
C PHE A 42 9.32 1.35 -11.74
N ASP A 43 9.41 0.47 -10.74
CA ASP A 43 10.49 -0.51 -10.66
C ASP A 43 10.38 -1.52 -11.80
N ALA A 44 11.49 -2.14 -12.18
CA ALA A 44 11.49 -3.15 -13.24
C ALA A 44 10.54 -4.34 -12.93
N ASP A 45 10.34 -4.67 -11.66
CA ASP A 45 9.50 -5.79 -11.21
C ASP A 45 8.01 -5.59 -11.56
N ASP A 46 7.58 -4.33 -11.72
CA ASP A 46 6.20 -4.01 -12.11
C ASP A 46 5.95 -4.08 -13.62
N LEU A 47 7.01 -4.27 -14.43
CA LEU A 47 6.93 -4.17 -15.89
C LEU A 47 5.93 -5.15 -16.48
N PHE A 48 5.95 -6.40 -16.03
CA PHE A 48 5.05 -7.43 -16.56
C PHE A 48 3.58 -7.04 -16.35
N TYR A 49 3.24 -6.53 -15.17
CA TYR A 49 1.88 -6.09 -14.87
C TYR A 49 1.47 -4.90 -15.73
N TYR A 50 2.26 -3.82 -15.74
CA TYR A 50 1.86 -2.62 -16.49
C TYR A 50 2.02 -2.77 -18.00
N SER A 51 2.69 -3.82 -18.50
CA SER A 51 2.72 -4.15 -19.92
C SER A 51 1.37 -4.62 -20.46
N SER A 52 0.55 -5.26 -19.62
CA SER A 52 -0.76 -5.83 -19.97
C SER A 52 -1.95 -5.02 -19.42
N HIS A 53 -1.75 -4.21 -18.38
CA HIS A 53 -2.81 -3.41 -17.76
C HIS A 53 -2.64 -1.92 -18.10
N LYS A 54 -3.58 -1.36 -18.87
CA LYS A 54 -3.53 0.06 -19.28
C LYS A 54 -3.83 0.96 -18.08
N ILE A 55 -3.00 1.99 -17.90
CA ILE A 55 -3.18 3.02 -16.87
C ILE A 55 -4.07 4.13 -17.42
N MET A 56 -5.02 4.59 -16.60
CA MET A 56 -5.88 5.74 -16.87
C MET A 56 -5.84 6.71 -15.68
N LYS A 57 -6.00 8.01 -15.97
CA LYS A 57 -6.13 9.06 -14.95
C LYS A 57 -7.59 9.46 -14.80
N ARG A 58 -8.11 9.45 -13.58
CA ARG A 58 -9.48 9.88 -13.26
C ARG A 58 -9.52 10.59 -11.91
N GLY A 59 -10.05 11.81 -11.88
CA GLY A 59 -10.21 12.57 -10.63
C GLY A 59 -8.90 12.80 -9.88
N GLY A 60 -7.78 12.97 -10.60
CA GLY A 60 -6.44 13.16 -9.99
C GLY A 60 -5.73 11.87 -9.57
N HIS A 61 -6.38 10.71 -9.68
CA HIS A 61 -5.79 9.41 -9.33
C HIS A 61 -5.50 8.57 -10.58
N TYR A 62 -4.55 7.66 -10.46
CA TYR A 62 -4.20 6.70 -11.51
C TYR A 62 -4.76 5.32 -11.19
N PHE A 63 -5.31 4.66 -12.22
CA PHE A 63 -5.90 3.34 -12.13
C PHE A 63 -5.39 2.45 -13.25
N ALA A 64 -5.01 1.22 -12.93
CA ALA A 64 -4.78 0.17 -13.91
C ALA A 64 -6.09 -0.60 -14.15
N ALA A 65 -6.43 -0.85 -15.42
CA ALA A 65 -7.55 -1.71 -15.77
C ALA A 65 -7.16 -3.18 -15.52
N ASP A 66 -7.79 -3.85 -14.56
CA ASP A 66 -7.44 -5.21 -14.09
C ASP A 66 -8.64 -6.14 -14.23
N TYR A 67 -8.66 -6.92 -15.32
CA TYR A 67 -9.66 -7.95 -15.67
C TYR A 67 -11.09 -7.71 -15.15
N GLY A 68 -11.72 -6.60 -15.57
CA GLY A 68 -13.10 -6.25 -15.21
C GLY A 68 -13.23 -5.32 -13.99
N SER A 69 -12.12 -5.00 -13.33
CA SER A 69 -12.01 -4.04 -12.23
C SER A 69 -11.01 -2.91 -12.53
N GLN A 70 -10.95 -1.92 -11.64
CA GLN A 70 -9.94 -0.85 -11.66
C GLN A 70 -9.16 -0.89 -10.37
N VAL A 71 -7.84 -0.99 -10.46
CA VAL A 71 -6.93 -0.99 -9.30
C VAL A 71 -6.24 0.37 -9.23
N ASN A 72 -6.38 1.07 -8.11
CA ASN A 72 -5.64 2.32 -7.87
C ASN A 72 -4.14 2.02 -7.77
N ILE A 73 -3.32 2.81 -8.46
CA ILE A 73 -1.86 2.61 -8.47
C ILE A 73 -1.26 2.74 -7.06
N LEU A 74 -1.69 3.70 -6.25
CA LEU A 74 -1.22 3.83 -4.87
C LEU A 74 -1.50 2.53 -4.08
N ASN A 75 -2.71 1.98 -4.21
CA ASN A 75 -3.06 0.71 -3.57
C ASN A 75 -2.19 -0.45 -4.03
N ARG A 76 -1.85 -0.50 -5.32
CA ARG A 76 -0.95 -1.52 -5.86
C ARG A 76 0.44 -1.44 -5.23
N HIS A 77 0.91 -0.24 -4.92
CA HIS A 77 2.18 0.00 -4.23
C HIS A 77 2.05 -0.01 -2.69
N GLY A 78 0.98 -0.59 -2.13
CA GLY A 78 0.83 -0.78 -0.68
C GLY A 78 0.27 0.43 0.08
N ILE A 79 -0.06 1.53 -0.62
CA ILE A 79 -0.62 2.75 -0.01
C ILE A 79 -2.14 2.61 0.05
N LYS A 80 -2.72 2.74 1.25
CA LYS A 80 -4.16 2.54 1.45
C LYS A 80 -5.00 3.63 0.76
N SER A 81 -6.21 3.30 0.32
CA SER A 81 -7.13 4.26 -0.33
C SER A 81 -7.44 5.52 0.49
N TYR A 82 -7.33 5.44 1.82
CA TYR A 82 -7.59 6.53 2.76
C TYR A 82 -6.32 7.19 3.29
N ALA A 83 -5.14 6.77 2.81
CA ALA A 83 -3.86 7.33 3.20
C ALA A 83 -3.69 8.75 2.61
N VAL A 84 -3.08 9.64 3.39
CA VAL A 84 -2.84 11.03 3.00
C VAL A 84 -1.34 11.23 2.76
N GLU A 85 -0.99 11.73 1.58
CA GLU A 85 0.38 12.13 1.24
C GLU A 85 0.88 13.20 2.23
N GLY A 86 2.13 13.09 2.68
CA GLY A 86 2.70 14.01 3.68
C GLY A 86 2.36 13.64 5.13
N ARG A 87 1.58 12.58 5.35
CA ARG A 87 1.24 12.06 6.68
C ARG A 87 1.43 10.55 6.77
N ASP A 88 0.78 9.81 5.89
CA ASP A 88 0.75 8.35 5.89
C ASP A 88 1.77 7.74 4.93
N TYR A 89 2.19 8.50 3.93
CA TYR A 89 3.27 8.15 3.00
C TYR A 89 3.91 9.40 2.38
N PHE A 90 5.11 9.26 1.84
CA PHE A 90 5.90 10.33 1.26
C PHE A 90 6.59 9.88 -0.04
N PHE A 91 6.70 10.79 -1.01
CA PHE A 91 7.61 10.67 -2.13
C PHE A 91 8.96 11.29 -1.75
N LEU A 92 9.98 10.46 -1.54
CA LEU A 92 11.27 10.86 -0.97
C LEU A 92 12.02 11.89 -1.84
N ASN A 93 11.88 11.80 -3.16
CA ASN A 93 12.50 12.73 -4.10
C ASN A 93 11.62 13.93 -4.50
N GLY A 94 10.40 14.04 -3.94
CA GLY A 94 9.43 15.08 -4.28
C GLY A 94 8.72 14.94 -5.63
N ASP A 95 9.01 13.88 -6.40
CA ASP A 95 8.32 13.56 -7.66
C ASP A 95 7.14 12.63 -7.41
N ILE A 96 5.93 13.19 -7.41
CA ILE A 96 4.66 12.47 -7.18
C ILE A 96 4.27 11.50 -8.30
N LEU A 97 5.05 11.44 -9.38
CA LEU A 97 4.88 10.48 -10.48
C LEU A 97 5.90 9.35 -10.41
N ASP A 98 6.80 9.35 -9.42
CA ASP A 98 7.80 8.32 -9.22
C ASP A 98 7.36 7.30 -8.17
N PHE A 99 6.66 6.26 -8.63
CA PHE A 99 6.09 5.18 -7.82
C PHE A 99 7.07 4.04 -7.55
N ARG A 100 8.37 4.24 -7.81
CA ARG A 100 9.38 3.25 -7.42
C ARG A 100 9.35 3.04 -5.91
N SER A 101 9.47 1.80 -5.49
CA SER A 101 9.48 1.40 -4.07
C SER A 101 10.60 2.11 -3.31
N SER A 102 11.75 2.33 -3.97
CA SER A 102 12.87 3.12 -3.41
C SER A 102 12.56 4.60 -3.17
N ASN A 103 11.48 5.12 -3.75
CA ASN A 103 11.03 6.50 -3.62
C ASN A 103 9.80 6.66 -2.72
N LEU A 104 9.08 5.56 -2.44
CA LEU A 104 7.89 5.57 -1.61
C LEU A 104 8.25 5.19 -0.17
N ASP A 105 8.10 6.14 0.75
CA ASP A 105 8.18 5.87 2.18
C ASP A 105 6.76 5.76 2.75
N ILE A 106 6.33 4.56 3.10
CA ILE A 106 5.01 4.29 3.67
C ILE A 106 5.17 4.24 5.19
N VAL A 107 4.55 5.19 5.90
CA VAL A 107 4.72 5.31 7.36
C VAL A 107 3.83 4.30 8.11
N ASN A 108 2.65 4.01 7.57
CA ASN A 108 1.64 3.17 8.21
C ASN A 108 1.30 1.98 7.30
N HIS A 109 2.05 0.88 7.41
CA HIS A 109 1.87 -0.32 6.57
C HIS A 109 0.57 -1.05 6.92
N TYR A 110 0.27 -1.19 8.22
CA TYR A 110 -0.87 -1.99 8.67
C TYR A 110 -2.12 -1.18 8.97
N ALA A 111 -3.29 -1.75 8.69
CA ALA A 111 -4.59 -1.19 9.01
C ALA A 111 -4.74 -0.98 10.51
N GLY A 112 -5.25 0.20 10.87
CA GLY A 112 -5.45 0.59 12.26
C GLY A 112 -4.17 0.86 13.05
N VAL A 113 -2.99 0.77 12.45
CA VAL A 113 -1.70 1.08 13.10
C VAL A 113 -1.25 2.48 12.69
N THR A 114 -0.81 3.27 13.67
CA THR A 114 -0.25 4.60 13.43
C THR A 114 1.02 4.79 14.25
N LYS A 115 2.12 5.17 13.58
CA LYS A 115 3.35 5.59 14.25
C LYS A 115 3.14 6.95 14.90
N GLU A 116 3.30 7.03 16.22
CA GLU A 116 3.14 8.25 17.01
C GLU A 116 4.35 8.46 17.93
N VAL A 117 4.58 9.71 18.35
CA VAL A 117 5.54 10.02 19.41
C VAL A 117 4.76 10.26 20.70
N HIS A 118 4.92 9.37 21.68
CA HIS A 118 4.33 9.52 23.00
C HIS A 118 5.43 9.73 24.04
N ARG A 119 5.43 10.88 24.71
CA ARG A 119 6.43 11.26 25.74
C ARG A 119 7.88 11.09 25.25
N GLY A 120 8.15 11.50 24.00
CA GLY A 120 9.48 11.41 23.39
C GLY A 120 9.90 10.01 22.94
N LYS A 121 9.01 9.01 23.05
CA LYS A 121 9.25 7.66 22.52
C LYS A 121 8.36 7.39 21.33
N THR A 122 8.92 6.82 20.27
CA THR A 122 8.16 6.26 19.16
C THR A 122 7.33 5.08 19.67
N VAL A 123 6.03 5.11 19.41
CA VAL A 123 5.09 4.04 19.73
C VAL A 123 4.18 3.79 18.52
N TYR A 124 3.70 2.56 18.41
CA TYR A 124 2.76 2.16 17.36
C TYR A 124 1.38 2.02 18.00
N ARG A 125 0.56 3.06 17.85
CA ARG A 125 -0.78 3.11 18.41
C ARG A 125 -1.76 2.40 17.50
N VAL A 126 -2.53 1.50 18.08
CA VAL A 126 -3.53 0.71 17.38
C VAL A 126 -4.93 1.23 17.69
N ARG A 127 -5.71 1.50 16.64
CA ARG A 127 -7.10 1.91 16.72
C ARG A 127 -7.97 1.02 15.86
N ILE A 128 -9.12 0.60 16.40
CA ILE A 128 -10.14 -0.16 15.67
C ILE A 128 -11.44 0.65 15.62
N HIS A 129 -12.05 0.71 14.44
CA HIS A 129 -13.27 1.48 14.23
C HIS A 129 -14.51 0.60 14.37
N ILE A 130 -15.24 0.76 15.47
CA ILE A 130 -16.52 0.08 15.72
C ILE A 130 -17.66 1.07 15.40
N ASN A 131 -18.09 1.86 16.39
CA ASN A 131 -18.97 3.03 16.27
C ASN A 131 -18.20 4.31 16.63
N GLY A 132 -16.99 4.43 16.10
CA GLY A 132 -15.95 5.36 16.54
C GLY A 132 -14.61 4.67 16.72
N ASN A 133 -13.54 5.46 16.86
CA ASN A 133 -12.18 4.94 17.00
C ASN A 133 -11.89 4.54 18.45
N TYR A 134 -11.72 3.25 18.69
CA TYR A 134 -11.31 2.71 19.98
C TYR A 134 -9.82 2.40 19.99
N ILE A 135 -9.12 2.83 21.05
CA ILE A 135 -7.70 2.49 21.24
C ILE A 135 -7.62 1.04 21.71
N VAL A 136 -6.95 0.21 20.90
CA VAL A 136 -6.61 -1.18 21.22
C VAL A 136 -5.43 -1.21 22.17
N GLY A 137 -4.40 -0.39 21.92
CA GLY A 137 -3.19 -0.29 22.73
C GLY A 137 -2.08 0.47 22.01
N ASP A 138 -0.96 0.65 22.71
CA ASP A 138 0.28 1.21 22.18
C ASP A 138 1.36 0.12 22.26
N TYR A 139 2.06 -0.13 21.16
CA TYR A 139 3.00 -1.25 21.01
C TYR A 139 4.39 -0.76 20.57
N PRO A 140 5.46 -1.54 20.88
CA PRO A 140 6.83 -1.11 20.64
C PRO A 140 7.24 -1.12 19.16
N ASP A 141 6.64 -1.99 18.35
CA ASP A 141 6.94 -2.16 16.94
C ASP A 141 5.66 -2.33 16.10
N GLU A 142 5.81 -2.14 14.80
CA GLU A 142 4.71 -2.12 13.84
C GLU A 142 4.07 -3.49 13.65
N ILE A 143 4.85 -4.57 13.69
CA ILE A 143 4.39 -5.95 13.53
C ILE A 143 3.52 -6.37 14.73
N THR A 144 4.02 -6.16 15.95
CA THR A 144 3.27 -6.41 17.18
C THR A 144 1.96 -5.62 17.19
N ALA A 145 2.00 -4.35 16.78
CA ALA A 145 0.80 -3.52 16.65
C ALA A 145 -0.23 -4.10 15.66
N ALA A 146 0.22 -4.60 14.51
CA ALA A 146 -0.64 -5.23 13.51
C ALA A 146 -1.28 -6.53 14.00
N ILE A 147 -0.52 -7.36 14.72
CA ILE A 147 -1.04 -8.58 15.37
C ILE A 147 -2.09 -8.21 16.42
N ALA A 148 -1.85 -7.15 17.21
CA ALA A 148 -2.82 -6.66 18.18
C ALA A 148 -4.13 -6.20 17.53
N TYR A 149 -4.04 -5.53 16.38
CA TYR A 149 -5.22 -5.15 15.60
C TYR A 149 -6.01 -6.39 15.16
N ASN A 150 -5.33 -7.40 14.59
CA ASN A 150 -5.96 -8.65 14.19
C ASN A 150 -6.66 -9.32 15.39
N LYS A 151 -5.97 -9.43 16.54
CA LYS A 151 -6.56 -9.99 17.76
C LYS A 151 -7.80 -9.22 18.23
N ALA A 152 -7.78 -7.89 18.15
CA ALA A 152 -8.92 -7.06 18.52
C ALA A 152 -10.12 -7.31 17.59
N ALA A 153 -9.89 -7.34 16.29
CA ALA A 153 -10.93 -7.61 15.32
C ALA A 153 -11.45 -9.07 15.41
N ASP A 154 -10.61 -10.05 15.77
CA ASP A 154 -11.04 -11.45 15.98
C ASP A 154 -11.92 -11.56 17.23
N THR A 155 -11.51 -10.86 18.30
CA THR A 155 -12.29 -10.78 19.55
C THR A 155 -13.67 -10.18 19.30
N LEU A 156 -13.78 -9.14 18.46
CA LEU A 156 -15.06 -8.53 18.12
C LEU A 156 -15.90 -9.43 17.21
N ALA A 157 -15.29 -10.06 16.21
CA ALA A 157 -15.98 -11.00 15.32
C ALA A 157 -16.57 -12.18 16.11
N ALA A 158 -15.80 -12.76 17.05
CA ALA A 158 -16.26 -13.85 17.92
C ALA A 158 -17.45 -13.46 18.82
N LYS A 159 -17.67 -12.17 19.05
CA LYS A 159 -18.81 -11.63 19.81
C LYS A 159 -20.04 -11.30 18.95
N GLY A 160 -19.99 -11.57 17.65
CA GLY A 160 -21.11 -11.34 16.74
C GLY A 160 -21.17 -9.94 16.14
N PHE A 161 -20.05 -9.19 16.10
CA PHE A 161 -20.02 -7.95 15.31
C PHE A 161 -20.08 -8.28 13.82
N GLU A 162 -21.14 -7.81 13.14
CA GLU A 162 -21.35 -8.02 11.70
C GLU A 162 -20.37 -7.23 10.82
N LYS A 163 -19.65 -6.26 11.39
CA LYS A 163 -18.70 -5.45 10.63
C LYS A 163 -17.48 -6.29 10.21
N SER A 164 -17.24 -6.35 8.91
CA SER A 164 -16.00 -6.94 8.38
C SER A 164 -14.81 -6.01 8.64
N PHE A 165 -13.94 -6.42 9.57
CA PHE A 165 -12.68 -5.75 9.84
C PHE A 165 -11.60 -6.26 8.88
N VAL A 166 -10.90 -5.34 8.22
CA VAL A 166 -9.75 -5.68 7.36
C VAL A 166 -8.65 -6.32 8.20
N ARG A 167 -8.22 -7.53 7.86
CA ARG A 167 -7.09 -8.20 8.53
C ARG A 167 -5.77 -7.74 7.92
N ASN A 168 -4.78 -7.53 8.78
CA ASN A 168 -3.42 -7.27 8.35
C ASN A 168 -2.76 -8.58 7.95
N ASP A 169 -2.22 -8.64 6.74
CA ASP A 169 -1.33 -9.70 6.29
C ASP A 169 0.10 -9.32 6.67
N ILE A 170 0.79 -10.20 7.41
CA ILE A 170 2.08 -9.92 8.04
C ILE A 170 3.07 -10.96 7.54
N ALA A 171 3.75 -10.64 6.45
CA ALA A 171 4.64 -11.58 5.75
C ALA A 171 6.03 -11.72 6.40
N ASP A 172 6.43 -10.78 7.26
CA ASP A 172 7.81 -10.68 7.76
C ASP A 172 8.14 -11.58 8.97
N ILE A 173 7.21 -12.44 9.40
CA ILE A 173 7.41 -13.33 10.56
C ILE A 173 6.92 -14.76 10.28
N SER A 174 7.49 -15.73 11.01
CA SER A 174 7.02 -17.12 10.94
C SER A 174 5.66 -17.29 11.59
N GLU A 175 4.90 -18.31 11.15
CA GLU A 175 3.60 -18.64 11.76
C GLU A 175 3.70 -18.98 13.26
N GLU A 176 4.82 -19.58 13.69
CA GLU A 176 5.07 -19.90 15.09
C GLU A 176 5.24 -18.64 15.93
N GLU A 177 6.04 -17.69 15.44
CA GLU A 177 6.26 -16.41 16.10
C GLU A 177 4.97 -15.58 16.14
N MET A 178 4.22 -15.56 15.04
CA MET A 178 2.91 -14.92 14.97
C MET A 178 1.96 -15.49 16.04
N ARG A 179 1.85 -16.82 16.16
CA ARG A 179 1.00 -17.48 17.17
C ARG A 179 1.45 -17.16 18.60
N ARG A 180 2.76 -17.12 18.85
CA ARG A 180 3.32 -16.75 20.15
C ARG A 180 2.91 -15.32 20.53
N ILE A 181 3.23 -14.34 19.69
CA ILE A 181 2.89 -12.93 19.94
C ILE A 181 1.37 -12.78 20.08
N TYR A 182 0.58 -13.40 19.20
CA TYR A 182 -0.87 -13.33 19.25
C TYR A 182 -1.43 -13.85 20.58
N SER A 183 -0.88 -14.92 21.16
CA SER A 183 -1.36 -15.45 22.43
C SER A 183 -1.04 -14.53 23.61
N GLU A 184 0.19 -13.98 23.65
CA GLU A 184 0.71 -13.17 24.76
C GLU A 184 0.24 -11.70 24.72
N ILE A 185 -0.02 -11.16 23.53
CA ILE A 185 -0.30 -9.74 23.35
C ILE A 185 -1.58 -9.32 24.06
N LYS A 186 -1.47 -8.25 24.85
CA LYS A 186 -2.61 -7.66 25.56
C LYS A 186 -3.29 -6.63 24.67
N ILE A 187 -4.62 -6.68 24.65
CA ILE A 187 -5.46 -5.66 24.03
C ILE A 187 -6.33 -5.00 25.11
N SER A 188 -6.80 -3.79 24.83
CA SER A 188 -7.63 -3.00 25.73
C SER A 188 -8.80 -3.79 26.31
N SER A 189 -8.97 -3.75 27.63
CA SER A 189 -10.09 -4.40 28.32
C SER A 189 -11.45 -3.88 27.84
N LYS A 190 -11.52 -2.65 27.32
CA LYS A 190 -12.73 -2.11 26.70
C LYS A 190 -13.18 -2.92 25.49
N ILE A 191 -12.25 -3.46 24.71
CA ILE A 191 -12.55 -4.30 23.53
C ILE A 191 -12.94 -5.71 23.99
N ILE A 192 -12.21 -6.24 24.98
CA ILE A 192 -12.51 -7.55 25.58
C ILE A 192 -13.89 -7.56 26.27
N ARG A 193 -14.38 -6.40 26.73
CA ARG A 193 -15.69 -6.27 27.40
C ARG A 193 -16.79 -5.63 26.55
N TYR A 194 -16.47 -5.15 25.34
CA TYR A 194 -17.44 -4.57 24.41
C TYR A 194 -18.54 -5.58 24.08
#